data_AF-A0A946XL46-F1
#
_entry.id   AF-A0A946XL46-F1
#
_cell.length_a   1.000
_cell.length_b   1.000
_cell.length_c   1.000
_cell.angle_alpha   90.00
_cell.angle_beta   90.00
_cell.angle_gamma   90.00
#
_symmetry.space_group_name_H-M   'P 1'
#
loop_
_entity.id
_entity.type
_entity.pdbx_description
1 polymer ?
#
loop_
_entity_poly.entity_id
_entity_poly.type
_entity_poly.pdbx_seq_one_letter_code
_entity_poly.pdbx_strand_id
1 'polypeptide(L)'
;MVKLIAIVTVIMILPLTGWQSSANAASAKIKSRDCKRLVGHQSSAEYKPGVDVRGRKVRGADAGGGSTYKLPKEFSFNIGVDIAEKYGLDDKNITASMTTGKVTVRGSRVYMNGKPMTSNEQAGLEAKCRKLLSGK
;
A
#
# COMPACT_ATOMS: atom_id res chain seq x y z
N MET A 1 -23.87 71.98 -16.93
CA MET A 1 -24.21 70.54 -16.86
C MET A 1 -22.94 69.73 -16.92
N VAL A 2 -22.30 69.44 -15.78
CA VAL A 2 -21.22 68.45 -15.68
C VAL A 2 -21.43 67.76 -14.33
N LYS A 3 -21.93 66.52 -14.35
CA LYS A 3 -22.25 65.74 -13.16
C LYS A 3 -21.08 64.79 -12.86
N LEU A 4 -20.40 65.11 -11.76
CA LEU A 4 -19.65 64.26 -10.83
C LEU A 4 -19.04 62.92 -11.31
N ILE A 5 -17.71 62.94 -11.32
CA ILE A 5 -16.77 61.96 -10.79
C ILE A 5 -17.40 60.95 -9.81
N ALA A 6 -17.30 59.65 -10.12
CA ALA A 6 -17.00 58.54 -9.19
C ALA A 6 -17.41 57.19 -9.83
N ILE A 7 -16.68 56.71 -10.84
CA ILE A 7 -16.69 55.28 -11.17
C ILE A 7 -15.60 54.64 -10.32
N VAL A 8 -15.98 54.37 -9.08
CA VAL A 8 -15.20 53.58 -8.13
C VAL A 8 -15.07 52.17 -8.71
N THR A 9 -13.83 51.74 -8.86
CA THR A 9 -13.37 50.38 -9.09
C THR A 9 -14.18 49.33 -8.33
N VAL A 10 -15.02 48.58 -9.02
CA VAL A 10 -15.62 47.32 -8.54
C VAL A 10 -14.78 46.17 -9.09
N ILE A 11 -13.59 45.96 -8.52
CA ILE A 11 -12.73 44.78 -8.75
C ILE A 11 -12.13 44.36 -7.42
N MET A 12 -12.91 43.71 -6.55
CA MET A 12 -12.53 42.97 -5.33
C MET A 12 -13.83 42.81 -4.54
N ILE A 13 -14.45 41.65 -4.38
CA ILE A 13 -13.93 40.45 -3.73
C ILE A 13 -14.70 39.25 -4.32
N LEU A 14 -14.02 38.43 -5.13
CA LEU A 14 -14.43 37.03 -5.30
C LEU A 14 -14.01 36.32 -4.01
N PRO A 15 -14.92 35.68 -3.26
CA PRO A 15 -14.47 34.76 -2.24
C PRO A 15 -13.81 33.60 -2.98
N LEU A 16 -12.48 33.53 -2.90
CA LEU A 16 -11.74 32.29 -3.05
C LEU A 16 -12.17 31.38 -1.90
N THR A 17 -13.40 30.88 -1.94
CA THR A 17 -13.73 29.62 -1.26
C THR A 17 -12.95 28.57 -2.02
N GLY A 18 -11.66 28.46 -1.68
CA GLY A 18 -10.85 27.33 -2.09
C GLY A 18 -11.65 26.10 -1.70
N TRP A 19 -12.00 25.30 -2.69
CA TRP A 19 -12.53 23.98 -2.46
C TRP A 19 -11.53 23.25 -1.57
N GLN A 20 -11.83 23.21 -0.26
CA GLN A 20 -11.14 22.34 0.65
C GLN A 20 -11.57 20.94 0.28
N SER A 21 -10.79 20.33 -0.61
CA SER A 21 -10.82 18.90 -0.85
C SER A 21 -10.44 18.24 0.46
N SER A 22 -11.45 17.88 1.26
CA SER A 22 -11.27 16.92 2.33
C SER A 22 -10.81 15.63 1.67
N ALA A 23 -9.51 15.35 1.75
CA ALA A 23 -8.97 14.06 1.40
C ALA A 23 -9.54 13.05 2.39
N ASN A 24 -10.75 12.56 2.11
CA ASN A 24 -11.28 11.38 2.75
C ASN A 24 -10.27 10.27 2.46
N ALA A 25 -9.45 9.94 3.45
CA ALA A 25 -8.44 8.90 3.34
C ALA A 25 -9.17 7.59 3.09
N ALA A 26 -9.30 7.20 1.83
CA ALA A 26 -9.85 5.91 1.47
C ALA A 26 -8.94 4.83 2.05
N SER A 27 -9.42 4.13 3.08
CA SER A 27 -8.72 3.01 3.68
C SER A 27 -8.80 1.82 2.71
N ALA A 28 -7.65 1.41 2.22
CA ALA A 28 -7.57 0.27 1.32
C ALA A 28 -7.13 -0.98 2.08
N LYS A 29 -7.80 -2.11 1.82
CA LYS A 29 -7.47 -3.43 2.35
C LYS A 29 -6.46 -4.15 1.47
N ILE A 30 -5.58 -4.87 2.15
CA ILE A 30 -4.57 -5.76 1.57
C ILE A 30 -4.53 -7.04 2.41
N LYS A 31 -4.41 -8.21 1.77
CA LYS A 31 -4.33 -9.48 2.49
C LYS A 31 -2.96 -9.61 3.16
N SER A 32 -2.91 -10.20 4.36
CA SER A 32 -1.66 -10.40 5.12
C SER A 32 -0.60 -11.17 4.32
N ARG A 33 -1.00 -12.21 3.56
CA ARG A 33 -0.10 -12.94 2.66
C ARG A 33 0.55 -12.06 1.59
N ASP A 34 -0.16 -11.04 1.11
CA ASP A 34 0.34 -10.14 0.08
C ASP A 34 1.28 -9.09 0.70
N CYS A 35 0.97 -8.59 1.91
CA CYS A 35 1.92 -7.77 2.68
C CYS A 35 3.22 -8.51 2.98
N LYS A 36 3.17 -9.81 3.35
CA LYS A 36 4.38 -10.61 3.61
C LYS A 36 5.32 -10.72 2.41
N ARG A 37 4.77 -10.61 1.20
CA ARG A 37 5.57 -10.65 -0.03
C ARG A 37 6.18 -9.30 -0.38
N LEU A 38 5.59 -8.21 0.14
CA LEU A 38 6.14 -6.85 -0.01
C LEU A 38 7.29 -6.61 0.95
N VAL A 39 7.18 -7.07 2.20
CA VAL A 39 8.24 -6.90 3.19
C VAL A 39 9.27 -8.02 3.02
N GLY A 40 10.40 -7.70 2.38
CA GLY A 40 11.53 -8.62 2.35
C GLY A 40 11.99 -8.95 3.78
N HIS A 41 12.27 -10.22 4.07
CA HIS A 41 12.86 -10.58 5.36
C HIS A 41 14.37 -10.30 5.33
N GLN A 42 14.80 -9.23 5.97
CA GLN A 42 16.21 -9.05 6.34
C GLN A 42 16.40 -9.61 7.75
N SER A 43 17.00 -10.79 7.86
CA SER A 43 17.46 -11.30 9.14
C SER A 43 18.65 -10.45 9.61
N SER A 44 18.60 -9.93 10.83
CA SER A 44 19.78 -9.32 11.49
C SER A 44 20.75 -10.37 12.03
N ALA A 45 20.38 -11.65 11.97
CA ALA A 45 21.22 -12.76 12.42
C ALA A 45 22.31 -13.05 11.38
N GLU A 46 23.54 -13.16 11.85
CA GLU A 46 24.65 -13.67 11.05
C GLU A 46 24.41 -15.16 10.78
N TYR A 47 24.36 -15.51 9.49
CA TYR A 47 24.08 -16.87 9.06
C TYR A 47 25.22 -17.80 9.49
N LYS A 48 24.87 -18.83 10.25
CA LYS A 48 25.79 -19.91 10.63
C LYS A 48 25.36 -21.21 9.94
N PRO A 49 26.18 -21.75 9.02
CA PRO A 49 25.86 -23.01 8.35
C PRO A 49 25.61 -24.15 9.34
N GLY A 50 24.58 -24.95 9.10
CA GLY A 50 24.31 -26.16 9.88
C GLY A 50 23.70 -25.96 11.26
N VAL A 51 23.30 -24.73 11.63
CA VAL A 51 22.57 -24.44 12.87
C VAL A 51 21.35 -23.54 12.62
N ASP A 52 20.24 -23.81 13.31
CA ASP A 52 19.07 -22.92 13.29
C ASP A 52 19.23 -21.70 14.22
N VAL A 53 18.25 -20.81 14.19
CA VAL A 53 18.20 -19.60 15.03
C VAL A 53 18.18 -19.89 16.54
N ARG A 54 17.94 -21.14 16.96
CA ARG A 54 17.94 -21.60 18.36
C ARG A 54 19.23 -22.37 18.70
N GLY A 55 20.21 -22.40 17.81
CA GLY A 55 21.49 -23.10 18.00
C GLY A 55 21.42 -24.61 17.80
N ARG A 56 20.30 -25.15 17.31
CA ARG A 56 20.16 -26.59 17.09
C ARG A 56 20.75 -26.96 15.73
N LYS A 57 21.47 -28.09 15.67
CA LYS A 57 22.02 -28.60 14.41
C LYS A 57 20.89 -28.88 13.42
N VAL A 58 21.05 -28.39 12.19
CA VAL A 58 20.13 -28.64 11.08
C VAL A 58 20.87 -29.27 9.91
N ARG A 59 20.17 -30.13 9.17
CA ARG A 59 20.69 -30.70 7.92
C ARG A 59 20.85 -29.57 6.90
N GLY A 60 22.00 -29.52 6.22
CA GLY A 60 22.28 -28.51 5.20
C GLY A 60 21.22 -28.51 4.08
N ALA A 61 21.00 -27.33 3.47
CA ALA A 61 19.99 -27.13 2.43
C ALA A 61 20.20 -28.06 1.20
N ASP A 62 21.42 -28.53 0.99
CA ASP A 62 21.81 -29.43 -0.11
C ASP A 62 21.40 -30.89 0.08
N ALA A 63 20.83 -31.24 1.24
CA ALA A 63 20.43 -32.61 1.54
C ALA A 63 19.11 -33.03 0.87
N GLY A 64 18.88 -32.61 -0.38
CA GLY A 64 17.87 -33.15 -1.28
C GLY A 64 16.42 -32.83 -0.92
N GLY A 65 16.12 -31.62 -0.45
CA GLY A 65 14.76 -31.22 -0.03
C GLY A 65 14.22 -29.93 -0.68
N GLY A 66 14.88 -29.42 -1.71
CA GLY A 66 14.44 -28.19 -2.38
C GLY A 66 13.14 -28.42 -3.14
N SER A 67 12.10 -27.65 -2.83
CA SER A 67 10.87 -27.64 -3.64
C SER A 67 11.21 -27.26 -5.08
N THR A 68 10.77 -28.05 -6.07
CA THR A 68 10.88 -27.72 -7.50
C THR A 68 10.06 -26.48 -7.91
N TYR A 69 9.28 -25.94 -6.97
CA TYR A 69 8.46 -24.76 -7.17
C TYR A 69 9.33 -23.52 -7.34
N LYS A 70 9.51 -23.09 -8.60
CA LYS A 70 10.16 -21.83 -8.93
C LYS A 70 9.22 -20.69 -8.53
N LEU A 71 9.64 -19.87 -7.57
CA LEU A 71 8.92 -18.65 -7.25
C LEU A 71 8.78 -17.79 -8.51
N PRO A 72 7.57 -17.28 -8.80
CA PRO A 72 7.36 -16.45 -9.98
C PRO A 72 8.16 -15.15 -9.85
N LYS A 73 8.80 -14.74 -10.96
CA LYS A 73 9.59 -13.50 -11.05
C LYS A 73 8.73 -12.24 -10.83
N GLU A 74 7.43 -12.38 -11.03
CA GLU A 74 6.44 -11.32 -10.90
C GLU A 74 5.26 -11.85 -10.10
N PHE A 75 4.71 -10.98 -9.24
CA PHE A 75 3.42 -11.25 -8.64
C PHE A 75 2.55 -10.01 -8.57
N SER A 76 1.24 -10.23 -8.66
CA SER A 76 0.25 -9.16 -8.60
C SER A 76 -0.85 -9.46 -7.59
N PHE A 77 -1.38 -8.42 -6.97
CA PHE A 77 -2.54 -8.48 -6.11
C PHE A 77 -3.35 -7.17 -6.22
N ASN A 78 -4.64 -7.26 -5.91
CA ASN A 78 -5.53 -6.11 -5.91
C ASN A 78 -5.56 -5.48 -4.52
N ILE A 79 -5.55 -4.16 -4.49
CA ILE A 79 -5.85 -3.33 -3.33
C ILE A 79 -7.23 -2.72 -3.57
N GLY A 80 -8.07 -2.67 -2.54
CA GLY A 80 -9.42 -2.14 -2.67
C GLY A 80 -9.98 -1.59 -1.38
N VAL A 81 -11.09 -0.87 -1.46
CA VAL A 81 -11.86 -0.37 -0.31
C VAL A 81 -12.94 -1.38 0.02
N ASP A 82 -13.09 -1.68 1.29
CA ASP A 82 -14.25 -2.43 1.78
C ASP A 82 -15.41 -1.44 2.00
N ILE A 83 -16.41 -1.53 1.12
CA ILE A 83 -17.56 -0.63 1.15
C ILE A 83 -18.56 -1.09 2.21
N ALA A 84 -18.70 -2.40 2.38
CA ALA A 84 -19.62 -2.96 3.37
C ALA A 84 -19.25 -2.52 4.78
N GLU A 85 -17.99 -2.73 5.16
CA GLU A 85 -17.47 -2.29 6.46
C GLU A 85 -17.59 -0.76 6.63
N LYS A 86 -17.29 0.01 5.58
CA LYS A 86 -17.34 1.48 5.63
C LYS A 86 -18.74 2.02 5.95
N TYR A 87 -19.79 1.32 5.52
CA TYR A 87 -21.18 1.75 5.69
C TYR A 87 -21.97 0.88 6.68
N GLY A 88 -21.30 -0.01 7.43
CA GLY A 88 -21.96 -0.91 8.40
C GLY A 88 -22.97 -1.85 7.75
N LEU A 89 -22.71 -2.27 6.51
CA LEU A 89 -23.59 -3.17 5.74
C LEU A 89 -23.21 -4.64 5.96
N ASP A 90 -22.02 -4.89 6.50
CA ASP A 90 -21.53 -6.20 6.90
C ASP A 90 -22.42 -6.84 7.98
N ASP A 91 -22.92 -6.06 8.94
CA ASP A 91 -23.92 -6.48 9.94
C ASP A 91 -25.24 -6.96 9.32
N LYS A 92 -25.50 -6.54 8.07
CA LYS A 92 -26.69 -6.92 7.30
C LYS A 92 -26.41 -8.07 6.32
N ASN A 93 -25.27 -8.74 6.45
CA ASN A 93 -24.80 -9.78 5.53
C ASN A 93 -24.65 -9.29 4.07
N ILE A 94 -24.43 -7.99 3.87
CA ILE A 94 -24.20 -7.41 2.54
C ILE A 94 -22.70 -7.25 2.35
N THR A 95 -22.14 -7.92 1.34
CA THR A 95 -20.74 -7.76 0.96
C THR A 95 -20.60 -6.77 -0.20
N ALA A 96 -19.76 -5.75 -0.04
CA ALA A 96 -19.47 -4.78 -1.09
C ALA A 96 -17.99 -4.38 -1.00
N SER A 97 -17.26 -4.51 -2.10
CA SER A 97 -15.86 -4.10 -2.18
C SER A 97 -15.56 -3.49 -3.54
N MET A 98 -14.65 -2.51 -3.57
CA MET A 98 -14.21 -1.87 -4.79
C MET A 98 -12.70 -1.98 -4.92
N THR A 99 -12.23 -2.52 -6.03
CA THR A 99 -10.78 -2.54 -6.34
C THR A 99 -10.33 -1.14 -6.73
N THR A 100 -9.38 -0.57 -5.98
CA THR A 100 -8.81 0.75 -6.24
C THR A 100 -7.58 0.68 -7.12
N GLY A 101 -6.88 -0.45 -7.13
CA GLY A 101 -5.72 -0.63 -7.99
C GLY A 101 -5.09 -2.01 -7.89
N LYS A 102 -4.33 -2.34 -8.93
CA LYS A 102 -3.51 -3.55 -9.02
C LYS A 102 -2.07 -3.19 -8.70
N VAL A 103 -1.52 -3.83 -7.68
CA VAL A 103 -0.10 -3.77 -7.37
C VAL A 103 0.60 -4.96 -8.00
N THR A 104 1.71 -4.67 -8.68
CA THR A 104 2.57 -5.68 -9.31
C THR A 104 4.00 -5.48 -8.81
N VAL A 105 4.63 -6.56 -8.36
CA VAL A 105 6.03 -6.54 -7.91
C VAL A 105 6.86 -7.36 -8.90
N ARG A 106 7.92 -6.74 -9.43
CA ARG A 106 8.88 -7.36 -10.37
C ARG A 106 10.30 -7.15 -9.83
N GLY A 107 10.86 -8.17 -9.19
CA GLY A 107 12.11 -8.03 -8.45
C GLY A 107 12.01 -6.96 -7.35
N SER A 108 12.84 -5.93 -7.42
CA SER A 108 12.88 -4.80 -6.47
C SER A 108 12.02 -3.60 -6.86
N ARG A 109 11.22 -3.69 -7.93
CA ARG A 109 10.33 -2.59 -8.36
C ARG A 109 8.87 -2.95 -8.14
N VAL A 110 8.14 -2.01 -7.57
CA VAL A 110 6.67 -2.08 -7.42
C VAL A 110 5.99 -1.16 -8.42
N TYR A 111 4.89 -1.63 -8.98
CA TYR A 111 4.06 -0.93 -9.95
C TYR A 111 2.63 -0.85 -9.43
N MET A 112 1.99 0.30 -9.63
CA MET A 112 0.57 0.52 -9.37
C MET A 112 -0.15 0.75 -10.70
N ASN A 113 -1.13 -0.10 -11.03
CA ASN A 113 -1.87 -0.04 -12.29
C ASN A 113 -0.93 0.00 -13.53
N GLY A 114 0.18 -0.73 -13.46
CA GLY A 114 1.20 -0.79 -14.52
C GLY A 114 2.22 0.36 -14.53
N LYS A 115 2.02 1.41 -13.72
CA LYS A 115 2.97 2.53 -13.60
C LYS A 115 3.98 2.25 -12.48
N PRO A 116 5.29 2.48 -12.69
CA PRO A 116 6.29 2.28 -11.65
C PRO A 116 6.04 3.26 -10.48
N MET A 117 6.06 2.74 -9.26
CA MET A 117 6.01 3.57 -8.05
C MET A 117 7.40 4.17 -7.78
N THR A 118 7.44 5.39 -7.27
CA THR A 118 8.67 6.02 -6.80
C THR A 118 9.24 5.29 -5.57
N SER A 119 10.53 5.48 -5.28
CA SER A 119 11.16 4.86 -4.12
C SER A 119 10.47 5.24 -2.80
N ASN A 120 9.99 6.47 -2.68
CA ASN A 120 9.29 6.95 -1.49
C ASN A 120 7.92 6.28 -1.32
N GLU A 121 7.16 6.11 -2.40
CA GLU A 121 5.87 5.42 -2.35
C GLU A 121 6.03 3.93 -2.03
N GLN A 122 7.08 3.29 -2.57
CA GLN A 122 7.44 1.90 -2.26
C GLN A 122 7.80 1.73 -0.78
N ALA A 123 8.69 2.57 -0.26
CA ALA A 123 9.09 2.55 1.14
C ALA A 123 7.89 2.80 2.07
N GLY A 124 7.01 3.73 1.71
CA GLY A 124 5.78 4.02 2.45
C GLY A 124 4.82 2.83 2.50
N LEU A 125 4.61 2.15 1.38
CA LEU A 125 3.78 0.94 1.30
C LEU A 125 4.39 -0.20 2.12
N GLU A 126 5.70 -0.42 1.99
CA GLU A 126 6.42 -1.46 2.72
C GLU A 126 6.40 -1.21 4.24
N ALA A 127 6.60 0.03 4.68
CA ALA A 127 6.52 0.41 6.09
C ALA A 127 5.12 0.18 6.68
N LYS A 128 4.06 0.48 5.93
CA LYS A 128 2.68 0.17 6.34
C LYS A 128 2.47 -1.33 6.46
N CYS A 129 2.93 -2.11 5.49
CA CYS A 129 2.85 -3.58 5.57
C CYS A 129 3.64 -4.16 6.75
N ARG A 130 4.82 -3.61 7.09
CA ARG A 130 5.56 -4.00 8.30
C ARG A 130 4.71 -3.80 9.55
N LYS A 131 4.09 -2.62 9.71
CA LYS A 131 3.22 -2.32 10.87
C LYS A 131 2.02 -3.25 10.97
N LEU A 132 1.36 -3.55 9.83
CA LEU A 132 0.22 -4.47 9.79
C LEU A 132 0.58 -5.91 10.15
N LEU A 133 1.84 -6.31 9.93
CA LEU A 133 2.33 -7.65 10.25
C LEU A 133 2.88 -7.76 11.68
N SER A 134 3.37 -6.66 12.28
CA SER A 134 3.88 -6.64 13.65
C SER A 134 2.81 -6.41 14.71
N GLY A 135 1.68 -5.80 14.34
CA GLY A 135 0.55 -5.53 15.24
C GLY A 135 -0.47 -6.66 15.34
N LYS A 136 -0.08 -7.88 14.97
CA LYS A 136 -0.93 -9.08 14.99
C LYS A 136 -0.32 -10.11 15.94
#